data_AF-A0A3D9RSN4-F1
#
_entry.id   AF-A0A3D9RSN4-F1
#
_cell.length_a   1.000
_cell.length_b   1.000
_cell.length_c   1.000
_cell.angle_alpha   90.00
_cell.angle_beta   90.00
_cell.angle_gamma   90.00
#
_symmetry.space_group_name_H-M   'P 1'
#
loop_
_entity.id
_entity.type
_entity.pdbx_description
1 polymer ?
#
loop_
_entity_poly.entity_id
_entity_poly.type
_entity_poly.pdbx_seq_one_letter_code
_entity_poly.pdbx_strand_id
1 'polypeptide(L)'
;MKRKDFSKLKITVQKEKDSYFEHEDFIAGVAPNLRGINSTMYLQTPLETKISSDSFTKENITPEIELSIFLNESLRAIEKGFEAKFTIDTIVSELSFETKIGENHFDEIAKMRAARMLWAKLIKQFNPKNQRSFALKINAIITTSFNALPAILGGCQQITSKDTEHLIFIEETGITKTIDPWAGATYLEKRTEEITDKSWLLFKKNSI
;
A
#
# COMPACT_ATOMS: atom_id res chain seq x y z
N MET A 1 -4.46 37.14 -31.03
CA MET A 1 -5.19 37.10 -29.73
C MET A 1 -4.25 37.66 -28.65
N LYS A 2 -4.58 38.78 -27.99
CA LYS A 2 -3.70 39.39 -26.95
C LYS A 2 -3.64 38.47 -25.72
N ARG A 3 -2.42 38.23 -25.21
CA ARG A 3 -2.17 37.41 -24.01
C ARG A 3 -2.82 38.10 -22.81
N LYS A 4 -3.62 37.36 -22.02
CA LYS A 4 -4.20 37.89 -20.79
C LYS A 4 -3.07 38.18 -19.80
N ASP A 5 -3.11 39.35 -19.17
CA ASP A 5 -2.16 39.77 -18.15
C ASP A 5 -2.61 39.27 -16.78
N PHE A 6 -1.77 38.46 -16.14
CA PHE A 6 -2.05 37.77 -14.89
C PHE A 6 -1.41 38.47 -13.67
N SER A 7 -0.68 39.56 -13.88
CA SER A 7 0.07 40.27 -12.82
C SER A 7 -0.80 40.85 -11.70
N LYS A 8 -2.12 41.00 -11.91
CA LYS A 8 -3.07 41.55 -10.93
C LYS A 8 -3.98 40.52 -10.27
N LEU A 9 -3.74 39.21 -10.48
CA LEU A 9 -4.53 38.18 -9.80
C LEU A 9 -4.20 38.14 -8.31
N LYS A 10 -5.17 38.53 -7.48
CA LYS A 10 -5.15 38.29 -6.04
C LYS A 10 -5.80 36.94 -5.77
N ILE A 11 -5.00 35.97 -5.33
CA ILE A 11 -5.49 34.66 -4.91
C ILE A 11 -5.98 34.80 -3.46
N THR A 12 -7.27 34.65 -3.24
CA THR A 12 -7.83 34.54 -1.90
C THR A 12 -7.66 33.09 -1.45
N VAL A 13 -6.57 32.80 -0.73
CA VAL A 13 -6.37 31.48 -0.13
C VAL A 13 -7.33 31.35 1.05
N GLN A 14 -8.38 30.54 0.91
CA GLN A 14 -9.19 30.13 2.05
C GLN A 14 -8.29 29.31 2.99
N LYS A 15 -8.09 29.81 4.22
CA LYS A 15 -7.21 29.17 5.20
C LYS A 15 -7.86 27.97 5.88
N GLU A 16 -9.18 27.87 5.83
CA GLU A 16 -9.97 26.83 6.49
C GLU A 16 -11.02 26.32 5.52
N LYS A 17 -11.18 25.00 5.48
CA LYS A 17 -12.15 24.30 4.64
C LYS A 17 -13.46 24.23 5.43
N ASP A 18 -14.54 24.79 4.90
CA ASP A 18 -15.85 24.86 5.58
C ASP A 18 -16.49 23.48 5.82
N SER A 19 -16.02 22.44 5.13
CA SER A 19 -16.55 21.08 5.23
C SER A 19 -15.44 20.04 5.12
N TYR A 20 -15.42 19.10 6.06
CA TYR A 20 -14.64 17.87 5.97
C TYR A 20 -15.50 16.80 5.32
N PHE A 21 -15.13 16.32 4.13
CA PHE A 21 -15.79 15.16 3.55
C PHE A 21 -15.11 13.89 4.04
N GLU A 22 -15.89 12.85 4.37
CA GLU A 22 -15.35 11.57 4.90
C GLU A 22 -14.31 10.93 3.96
N HIS A 23 -14.43 11.16 2.64
CA HIS A 23 -13.48 10.66 1.64
C HIS A 23 -12.16 11.47 1.55
N GLU A 24 -12.00 12.59 2.28
CA GLU A 24 -10.74 13.35 2.29
C GLU A 24 -9.63 12.62 3.05
N ASP A 25 -10.00 11.81 4.04
CA ASP A 25 -9.10 10.84 4.68
C ASP A 25 -8.56 9.77 3.72
N PHE A 26 -9.13 9.69 2.51
CA PHE A 26 -8.83 8.69 1.50
C PHE A 26 -7.96 9.26 0.37
N ILE A 27 -7.51 10.52 0.48
CA ILE A 27 -6.62 11.17 -0.49
C ILE A 27 -5.20 10.57 -0.43
N ALA A 28 -4.71 10.14 -1.58
CA ALA A 28 -3.33 9.71 -1.78
C ALA A 28 -2.33 10.83 -1.41
N GLY A 29 -1.37 10.52 -0.54
CA GLY A 29 -0.18 11.38 -0.32
C GLY A 29 -0.10 12.17 0.99
N VAL A 30 -1.09 12.11 1.89
CA VAL A 30 -1.01 12.73 3.22
C VAL A 30 -0.86 11.66 4.30
N ALA A 31 0.22 11.73 5.09
CA ALA A 31 0.40 10.85 6.25
C ALA A 31 -0.71 11.11 7.28
N PRO A 32 -1.37 10.08 7.87
CA PRO A 32 -1.00 8.66 7.84
C PRO A 32 -1.74 7.78 6.80
N ASN A 33 -2.74 8.31 6.08
CA ASN A 33 -3.64 7.54 5.22
C ASN A 33 -3.16 7.48 3.76
N LEU A 34 -1.92 7.04 3.66
CA LEU A 34 -1.08 7.07 2.49
C LEU A 34 -1.55 6.03 1.44
N ARG A 35 -2.65 6.33 0.72
CA ARG A 35 -3.21 5.49 -0.34
C ARG A 35 -2.50 5.73 -1.67
N GLY A 36 -2.31 4.67 -2.42
CA GLY A 36 -1.90 4.76 -3.81
C GLY A 36 -0.40 4.69 -4.06
N ILE A 37 -0.11 4.39 -5.34
CA ILE A 37 1.08 3.68 -5.85
C ILE A 37 2.37 4.00 -5.12
N ASN A 38 2.58 5.25 -4.77
CA ASN A 38 3.63 5.60 -3.83
C ASN A 38 3.12 6.63 -2.80
N SER A 39 2.97 6.14 -1.60
CA SER A 39 3.18 6.86 -0.35
C SER A 39 4.50 6.45 0.33
N THR A 40 5.15 5.48 -0.30
CA THR A 40 6.60 5.30 -0.54
C THR A 40 7.21 6.34 -1.52
N MET A 41 6.51 7.39 -2.02
CA MET A 41 6.98 8.23 -3.17
C MET A 41 8.02 9.29 -2.85
N TYR A 42 8.78 9.13 -1.78
CA TYR A 42 10.05 9.86 -1.72
C TYR A 42 11.13 9.20 -2.56
N LEU A 43 10.93 7.96 -3.02
CA LEU A 43 11.83 7.30 -3.97
C LEU A 43 11.08 6.91 -5.24
N GLN A 44 11.49 7.49 -6.36
CA GLN A 44 11.15 7.06 -7.71
C GLN A 44 11.83 5.72 -8.02
N THR A 45 11.52 4.67 -7.25
CA THR A 45 12.07 3.34 -7.50
C THR A 45 11.24 2.64 -8.57
N PRO A 46 11.85 2.17 -9.66
CA PRO A 46 11.16 1.37 -10.65
C PRO A 46 10.62 0.08 -10.00
N LEU A 47 9.51 -0.42 -10.53
CA LEU A 47 8.95 -1.71 -10.13
C LEU A 47 10.01 -2.79 -10.34
N GLU A 48 10.36 -3.53 -9.28
CA GLU A 48 11.34 -4.61 -9.38
C GLU A 48 10.66 -5.91 -9.79
N THR A 49 11.17 -6.58 -10.81
CA THR A 49 10.69 -7.90 -11.23
C THR A 49 11.73 -8.96 -10.89
N LYS A 50 11.33 -9.95 -10.08
CA LYS A 50 12.15 -11.11 -9.72
C LYS A 50 11.58 -12.35 -10.39
N ILE A 51 12.41 -13.04 -11.17
CA ILE A 51 12.06 -14.34 -11.73
C ILE A 51 12.60 -15.41 -10.81
N SER A 52 11.74 -16.28 -10.30
CA SER A 52 12.15 -17.39 -9.43
C SER A 52 11.53 -18.70 -9.90
N SER A 53 12.35 -19.73 -10.01
CA SER A 53 11.92 -21.10 -10.34
C SER A 53 11.29 -21.85 -9.17
N ASP A 54 11.33 -21.28 -7.97
CA ASP A 54 10.91 -21.97 -6.74
C ASP A 54 9.39 -22.17 -6.66
N SER A 55 8.99 -23.26 -6.01
CA SER A 55 7.60 -23.55 -5.70
C SER A 55 7.10 -22.59 -4.62
N PHE A 56 6.25 -21.64 -5.01
CA PHE A 56 5.62 -20.72 -4.06
C PHE A 56 4.75 -21.49 -3.07
N THR A 57 5.19 -21.60 -1.82
CA THR A 57 4.53 -22.36 -0.74
C THR A 57 3.41 -21.60 -0.05
N LYS A 58 3.29 -20.28 -0.30
CA LYS A 58 2.28 -19.45 0.36
C LYS A 58 0.88 -19.79 -0.15
N GLU A 59 0.03 -20.29 0.75
CA GLU A 59 -1.38 -20.55 0.46
C GLU A 59 -2.15 -19.24 0.31
N ASN A 60 -3.18 -19.24 -0.54
CA ASN A 60 -4.05 -18.11 -0.69
C ASN A 60 -5.14 -18.17 0.39
N ILE A 61 -5.03 -17.31 1.40
CA ILE A 61 -5.96 -17.21 2.53
C ILE A 61 -6.82 -15.95 2.30
N THR A 62 -7.99 -15.87 2.95
CA THR A 62 -8.81 -14.65 2.90
C THR A 62 -7.98 -13.40 3.26
N PRO A 63 -8.11 -12.28 2.52
CA PRO A 63 -7.35 -11.06 2.74
C PRO A 63 -7.32 -10.60 4.19
N GLU A 64 -8.45 -10.74 4.87
CA GLU A 64 -8.62 -10.25 6.24
C GLU A 64 -7.68 -10.95 7.22
N ILE A 65 -7.58 -12.28 7.09
CA ILE A 65 -6.74 -13.14 7.92
C ILE A 65 -5.27 -12.92 7.58
N GLU A 66 -4.90 -12.87 6.30
CA GLU A 66 -3.51 -12.67 5.87
C GLU A 66 -2.93 -11.37 6.46
N LEU A 67 -3.69 -10.27 6.39
CA LEU A 67 -3.28 -9.00 6.99
C LEU A 67 -3.17 -9.08 8.52
N SER A 68 -4.09 -9.79 9.18
CA SER A 68 -4.04 -9.95 10.64
C SER A 68 -2.81 -10.73 11.10
N ILE A 69 -2.39 -11.75 10.34
CA ILE A 69 -1.17 -12.53 10.60
C ILE A 69 0.04 -11.64 10.41
N PHE A 70 0.12 -10.93 9.28
CA PHE A 70 1.21 -10.02 8.96
C PHE A 70 1.42 -8.96 10.06
N LEU A 71 0.34 -8.32 10.54
CA LEU A 71 0.45 -7.31 11.61
C LEU A 71 0.96 -7.91 12.92
N ASN A 72 0.53 -9.13 13.28
CA ASN A 72 0.99 -9.81 14.48
C ASN A 72 2.48 -10.21 14.38
N GLU A 73 2.90 -10.75 13.24
CA GLU A 73 4.31 -11.09 12.98
C GLU A 73 5.19 -9.83 13.03
N SER A 74 4.71 -8.74 12.44
CA SER A 74 5.39 -7.45 12.46
C SER A 74 5.53 -6.89 13.87
N LEU A 75 4.47 -6.97 14.69
CA LEU A 75 4.51 -6.53 16.09
C LEU A 75 5.57 -7.33 16.88
N ARG A 76 5.58 -8.66 16.74
CA ARG A 76 6.58 -9.53 17.37
C ARG A 76 8.01 -9.22 16.91
N ALA A 77 8.20 -8.89 15.63
CA ALA A 77 9.49 -8.50 15.11
C ALA A 77 9.96 -7.16 15.70
N ILE A 78 9.04 -6.21 15.87
CA ILE A 78 9.30 -4.91 16.51
C ILE A 78 9.68 -5.10 17.99
N GLU A 79 8.94 -5.92 18.74
CA GLU A 79 9.25 -6.23 20.14
C GLU A 79 10.65 -6.83 20.30
N LYS A 80 11.00 -7.85 19.49
CA LYS A 80 12.34 -8.45 19.47
C LYS A 80 13.42 -7.43 19.08
N GLY A 81 13.13 -6.54 18.14
CA GLY A 81 14.05 -5.48 17.73
C GLY A 81 14.34 -4.50 18.86
N PHE A 82 13.34 -4.18 19.69
CA PHE A 82 13.53 -3.35 20.88
C PHE A 82 14.34 -4.06 21.97
N GLU A 83 14.13 -5.36 22.18
CA GLU A 83 14.98 -6.17 23.08
C GLU A 83 16.46 -6.14 22.65
N ALA A 84 16.69 -6.17 21.34
CA ALA A 84 18.02 -6.05 20.73
C ALA A 84 18.56 -4.59 20.64
N LYS A 85 17.83 -3.60 21.21
CA LYS A 85 18.18 -2.17 21.24
C LYS A 85 18.28 -1.48 19.88
N PHE A 86 17.59 -1.99 18.86
CA PHE A 86 17.44 -1.28 17.59
C PHE A 86 16.41 -0.16 17.68
N THR A 87 16.55 0.84 16.79
CA THR A 87 15.53 1.89 16.64
C THR A 87 14.38 1.41 15.77
N ILE A 88 13.18 1.95 15.97
CA ILE A 88 12.00 1.60 15.16
C ILE A 88 12.25 1.81 13.67
N ASP A 89 12.95 2.88 13.30
CA ASP A 89 13.24 3.22 11.90
C ASP A 89 14.15 2.17 11.23
N THR A 90 15.06 1.54 11.99
CA THR A 90 15.93 0.45 11.51
C THR A 90 15.18 -0.87 11.39
N ILE A 91 14.27 -1.16 12.32
CA ILE A 91 13.51 -2.41 12.30
C ILE A 91 12.53 -2.40 11.12
N VAL A 92 11.80 -1.31 10.97
CA VAL A 92 10.78 -1.15 9.93
C VAL A 92 11.39 -1.17 8.52
N SER A 93 12.60 -0.66 8.33
CA SER A 93 13.23 -0.67 7.00
C SER A 93 13.48 -2.07 6.44
N GLU A 94 13.58 -3.09 7.30
CA GLU A 94 13.80 -4.49 6.90
C GLU A 94 12.48 -5.26 6.73
N LEU A 95 11.36 -4.73 7.22
CA LEU A 95 10.07 -5.39 7.14
C LEU A 95 9.40 -5.14 5.79
N SER A 96 8.89 -6.21 5.18
CA SER A 96 8.10 -6.14 3.96
C SER A 96 6.90 -7.08 4.05
N PHE A 97 5.82 -6.68 3.40
CA PHE A 97 4.62 -7.51 3.28
C PHE A 97 4.70 -8.34 2.01
N GLU A 98 4.95 -9.63 2.17
CA GLU A 98 4.90 -10.58 1.07
C GLU A 98 3.48 -11.13 0.93
N THR A 99 2.90 -11.10 -0.26
CA THR A 99 1.55 -11.62 -0.48
C THR A 99 1.44 -12.36 -1.80
N LYS A 100 0.65 -13.43 -1.82
CA LYS A 100 0.29 -14.13 -3.06
C LYS A 100 -0.98 -13.52 -3.60
N ILE A 101 -0.98 -13.20 -4.89
CA ILE A 101 -2.13 -12.58 -5.54
C ILE A 101 -3.10 -13.66 -5.99
N GLY A 102 -4.32 -13.62 -5.44
CA GLY A 102 -5.43 -14.49 -5.81
C GLY A 102 -6.13 -14.10 -7.11
N GLU A 103 -7.25 -14.77 -7.35
CA GLU A 103 -8.07 -14.59 -8.56
C GLU A 103 -9.02 -13.38 -8.47
N ASN A 104 -9.38 -12.95 -7.26
CA ASN A 104 -10.29 -11.83 -7.07
C ASN A 104 -9.56 -10.49 -7.20
N HIS A 105 -9.57 -9.95 -8.42
CA HIS A 105 -8.90 -8.72 -8.81
C HIS A 105 -9.08 -7.55 -7.83
N PHE A 106 -10.32 -7.23 -7.45
CA PHE A 106 -10.60 -6.05 -6.61
C PHE A 106 -10.25 -6.27 -5.14
N ASP A 107 -10.42 -7.49 -4.64
CA ASP A 107 -10.05 -7.83 -3.26
C ASP A 107 -8.54 -7.72 -3.06
N GLU A 108 -7.74 -8.11 -4.05
CA GLU A 108 -6.28 -8.00 -4.00
C GLU A 108 -5.80 -6.55 -3.98
N ILE A 109 -6.41 -5.69 -4.81
CA ILE A 109 -6.14 -4.24 -4.80
C ILE A 109 -6.54 -3.64 -3.44
N ALA A 110 -7.73 -3.96 -2.96
CA ALA A 110 -8.23 -3.50 -1.67
C ALA A 110 -7.36 -3.99 -0.50
N LYS A 111 -6.87 -5.23 -0.55
CA LYS A 111 -5.95 -5.83 0.43
C LYS A 111 -4.66 -5.03 0.54
N MET A 112 -4.01 -4.74 -0.58
CA MET A 112 -2.76 -3.98 -0.57
C MET A 112 -2.95 -2.54 -0.10
N ARG A 113 -4.09 -1.92 -0.43
CA ARG A 113 -4.47 -0.59 0.08
C ARG A 113 -4.72 -0.61 1.58
N ALA A 114 -5.49 -1.58 2.07
CA ALA A 114 -5.76 -1.79 3.49
C ALA A 114 -4.47 -2.06 4.29
N ALA A 115 -3.55 -2.87 3.73
CA ALA A 115 -2.27 -3.19 4.35
C ALA A 115 -1.47 -1.92 4.72
N ARG A 116 -1.39 -0.96 3.79
CA ARG A 116 -0.66 0.31 4.01
C ARG A 116 -1.29 1.15 5.12
N MET A 117 -2.62 1.22 5.14
CA MET A 117 -3.33 1.97 6.16
C MET A 117 -3.14 1.35 7.54
N LEU A 118 -3.28 0.03 7.65
CA LEU A 118 -3.10 -0.70 8.90
C LEU A 118 -1.65 -0.60 9.39
N TRP A 119 -0.69 -0.71 8.47
CA TRP A 119 0.73 -0.51 8.77
C TRP A 119 1.01 0.87 9.35
N ALA A 120 0.57 1.93 8.66
CA ALA A 120 0.77 3.29 9.13
C ALA A 120 0.11 3.52 10.50
N LYS A 121 -1.09 2.96 10.72
CA LYS A 121 -1.80 3.01 12.00
C LYS A 121 -1.05 2.28 13.12
N LEU A 122 -0.43 1.14 12.83
CA LEU A 122 0.38 0.38 13.79
C LEU A 122 1.66 1.16 14.14
N ILE A 123 2.42 1.58 13.13
CA ILE A 123 3.72 2.24 13.31
C ILE A 123 3.59 3.60 13.99
N LYS A 124 2.47 4.32 13.79
CA LYS A 124 2.20 5.60 14.46
C LYS A 124 2.29 5.52 15.99
N GLN A 125 2.01 4.36 16.58
CA GLN A 125 2.07 4.16 18.02
C GLN A 125 3.50 4.20 18.59
N PHE A 126 4.50 3.89 17.76
CA PHE A 126 5.91 3.88 18.11
C PHE A 126 6.62 5.21 17.83
N ASN A 127 5.88 6.20 17.32
CA ASN A 127 6.34 7.58 17.10
C ASN A 127 7.68 7.68 16.32
N PRO A 128 7.77 7.08 15.12
CA PRO A 128 9.01 7.06 14.33
C PRO A 128 9.48 8.47 14.00
N LYS A 129 10.80 8.65 13.90
CA LYS A 129 11.38 9.95 13.52
C LYS A 129 11.37 10.15 12.01
N ASN A 130 11.50 9.06 11.25
CA ASN A 130 11.53 9.11 9.80
C ASN A 130 10.13 8.89 9.20
N GLN A 131 9.71 9.77 8.31
CA GLN A 131 8.46 9.61 7.58
C GLN A 131 8.44 8.34 6.70
N ARG A 132 9.62 7.87 6.25
CA ARG A 132 9.73 6.65 5.44
C ARG A 132 9.27 5.39 6.19
N SER A 133 9.30 5.40 7.51
CA SER A 133 8.89 4.26 8.34
C SER A 133 7.38 3.98 8.25
N PHE A 134 6.58 4.95 7.83
CA PHE A 134 5.16 4.73 7.54
C PHE A 134 4.91 4.00 6.22
N ALA A 135 5.93 3.90 5.36
CA ALA A 135 5.78 3.39 4.02
C ALA A 135 6.07 1.88 3.99
N LEU A 136 5.03 1.07 3.75
CA LEU A 136 5.14 -0.38 3.66
C LEU A 136 5.64 -0.82 2.29
N LYS A 137 6.71 -1.62 2.25
CA LYS A 137 7.14 -2.34 1.05
C LYS A 137 6.28 -3.60 0.87
N ILE A 138 5.69 -3.78 -0.30
CA ILE A 138 4.84 -4.92 -0.66
C ILE A 138 5.52 -5.70 -1.79
N ASN A 139 5.75 -6.99 -1.55
CA ASN A 139 6.26 -7.93 -2.54
C ASN A 139 5.11 -8.87 -2.93
N ALA A 140 4.72 -8.83 -4.20
CA ALA A 140 3.62 -9.65 -4.72
C ALA A 140 4.19 -10.89 -5.42
N ILE A 141 3.63 -12.07 -5.10
CA ILE A 141 3.92 -13.31 -5.78
C ILE A 141 2.76 -13.60 -6.75
N ILE A 142 3.07 -13.71 -8.03
CA ILE A 142 2.09 -14.00 -9.07
C ILE A 142 2.22 -15.43 -9.59
N THR A 143 1.08 -16.06 -9.83
CA THR A 143 1.02 -17.42 -10.41
C THR A 143 0.73 -17.38 -11.91
N THR A 144 -0.10 -16.42 -12.33
CA THR A 144 -0.44 -16.18 -13.74
C THR A 144 -0.10 -14.74 -14.11
N SER A 145 0.12 -14.49 -15.40
CA SER A 145 0.42 -13.17 -15.95
C SER A 145 -0.69 -12.16 -15.63
N PHE A 146 -1.95 -12.57 -15.65
CA PHE A 146 -3.10 -11.71 -15.31
C PHE A 146 -3.11 -11.22 -13.86
N ASN A 147 -2.56 -11.99 -12.92
CA ASN A 147 -2.48 -11.58 -11.51
C ASN A 147 -1.48 -10.42 -11.31
N ALA A 148 -0.64 -10.12 -12.30
CA ALA A 148 0.20 -8.93 -12.27
C ALA A 148 -0.62 -7.64 -12.31
N LEU A 149 -1.76 -7.63 -13.00
CA LEU A 149 -2.59 -6.43 -13.13
C LEU A 149 -3.08 -5.92 -11.77
N PRO A 150 -3.78 -6.72 -10.91
CA PRO A 150 -4.15 -6.25 -9.58
C PRO A 150 -2.93 -5.94 -8.72
N ALA A 151 -1.82 -6.68 -8.84
CA ALA A 151 -0.58 -6.40 -8.11
C ALA A 151 -0.03 -4.99 -8.39
N ILE A 152 0.04 -4.62 -9.67
CA ILE A 152 0.53 -3.31 -10.13
C ILE A 152 -0.46 -2.21 -9.70
N LEU A 153 -1.76 -2.43 -9.88
CA LEU A 153 -2.80 -1.44 -9.54
C LEU A 153 -2.94 -1.21 -8.03
N GLY A 154 -2.71 -2.24 -7.21
CA GLY A 154 -2.59 -2.10 -5.75
C GLY A 154 -1.26 -1.49 -5.29
N GLY A 155 -0.32 -1.26 -6.21
CA GLY A 155 0.90 -0.52 -5.99
C GLY A 155 2.07 -1.32 -5.43
N CYS A 156 2.17 -2.63 -5.68
CA CYS A 156 3.33 -3.41 -5.21
C CYS A 156 4.68 -2.80 -5.66
N GLN A 157 5.72 -3.02 -4.87
CA GLN A 157 7.09 -2.55 -5.16
C GLN A 157 7.93 -3.61 -5.87
N GLN A 158 7.62 -4.88 -5.63
CA GLN A 158 8.31 -6.00 -6.26
C GLN A 158 7.29 -7.06 -6.70
N ILE A 159 7.47 -7.62 -7.90
CA ILE A 159 6.70 -8.76 -8.40
C ILE A 159 7.64 -9.95 -8.54
N THR A 160 7.27 -11.07 -7.93
CA THR A 160 7.93 -12.35 -8.11
C THR A 160 7.06 -13.25 -8.99
N SER A 161 7.61 -13.69 -10.10
CA SER A 161 6.92 -14.49 -11.12
C SER A 161 7.79 -15.67 -11.57
N LYS A 162 7.16 -16.68 -12.17
CA LYS A 162 7.88 -17.73 -12.91
C LYS A 162 8.20 -17.30 -14.34
N ASP A 163 7.29 -16.54 -14.94
CA ASP A 163 7.34 -16.15 -16.34
C ASP A 163 7.49 -14.64 -16.52
N THR A 164 7.96 -14.21 -17.69
CA THR A 164 8.17 -12.79 -18.06
C THR A 164 6.97 -12.13 -18.73
N GLU A 165 5.92 -12.89 -19.07
CA GLU A 165 4.75 -12.38 -19.82
C GLU A 165 4.04 -11.20 -19.14
N HIS A 166 4.10 -11.12 -17.81
CA HIS A 166 3.52 -10.02 -17.05
C HIS A 166 4.14 -8.64 -17.34
N LEU A 167 5.32 -8.58 -17.96
CA LEU A 167 5.99 -7.33 -18.34
C LEU A 167 5.18 -6.51 -19.35
N ILE A 168 4.32 -7.14 -20.14
CA ILE A 168 3.43 -6.45 -21.09
C ILE A 168 2.56 -5.38 -20.40
N PHE A 169 2.14 -5.64 -19.16
CA PHE A 169 1.36 -4.69 -18.38
C PHE A 169 2.17 -3.44 -18.05
N ILE A 170 3.48 -3.57 -17.83
CA ILE A 170 4.34 -2.43 -17.51
C ILE A 170 4.70 -1.64 -18.77
N GLU A 171 5.04 -2.34 -19.85
CA GLU A 171 5.62 -1.74 -21.06
C GLU A 171 4.56 -1.15 -22.00
N GLU A 172 3.45 -1.86 -22.23
CA GLU A 172 2.50 -1.50 -23.29
C GLU A 172 1.26 -0.77 -22.78
N THR A 173 0.74 -1.18 -21.63
CA THR A 173 -0.58 -0.68 -21.18
C THR A 173 -0.53 0.71 -20.58
N GLY A 174 0.64 1.16 -20.12
CA GLY A 174 0.82 2.47 -19.50
C GLY A 174 0.11 2.64 -18.14
N ILE A 175 -0.34 1.55 -17.50
CA ILE A 175 -1.00 1.58 -16.19
C ILE A 175 -0.13 2.19 -15.08
N THR A 176 1.18 2.21 -15.26
CA THR A 176 2.15 2.79 -14.32
C THR A 176 2.21 4.32 -14.38
N LYS A 177 1.55 4.97 -15.36
CA LYS A 177 1.56 6.43 -15.52
C LYS A 177 0.69 7.15 -14.49
N THR A 178 -0.33 6.49 -13.96
CA THR A 178 -1.29 7.09 -13.03
C THR A 178 -1.15 6.45 -11.65
N ILE A 179 -1.07 7.30 -10.63
CA ILE A 179 -1.02 6.85 -9.23
C ILE A 179 -2.43 6.46 -8.80
N ASP A 180 -2.61 5.20 -8.38
CA ASP A 180 -3.88 4.62 -7.90
C ASP A 180 -5.09 5.04 -8.75
N PRO A 181 -5.20 4.50 -9.98
CA PRO A 181 -6.27 4.87 -10.90
C PRO A 181 -7.67 4.55 -10.35
N TRP A 182 -7.77 3.74 -9.29
CA TRP A 182 -9.02 3.37 -8.64
C TRP A 182 -9.37 4.24 -7.44
N ALA A 183 -8.58 5.26 -7.13
CA ALA A 183 -8.92 6.22 -6.08
C ALA A 183 -10.29 6.87 -6.38
N GLY A 184 -11.18 6.82 -5.40
CA GLY A 184 -12.56 7.34 -5.50
C GLY A 184 -13.58 6.34 -6.07
N ALA A 185 -13.18 5.15 -6.49
CA ALA A 185 -14.12 4.12 -6.92
C ALA A 185 -14.92 3.59 -5.72
N THR A 186 -16.21 3.96 -5.62
CA THR A 186 -17.06 3.70 -4.44
C THR A 186 -17.03 2.25 -3.98
N TYR A 187 -17.07 1.28 -4.91
CA TYR A 187 -16.99 -0.13 -4.59
C TYR A 187 -15.66 -0.50 -3.92
N LEU A 188 -14.53 -0.08 -4.50
CA LEU A 188 -13.21 -0.41 -4.01
C LEU A 188 -12.89 0.31 -2.70
N GLU A 189 -13.32 1.55 -2.54
CA GLU A 189 -13.16 2.31 -1.30
C GLU A 189 -13.87 1.59 -0.15
N LYS A 190 -15.14 1.21 -0.35
CA LYS A 190 -15.93 0.45 0.63
C LYS A 190 -15.29 -0.91 0.93
N ARG A 191 -14.84 -1.63 -0.11
CA ARG A 191 -14.21 -2.93 0.08
C ARG A 191 -12.90 -2.83 0.86
N THR A 192 -12.11 -1.80 0.60
CA THR A 192 -10.87 -1.51 1.34
C THR A 192 -11.17 -1.26 2.81
N GLU A 193 -12.20 -0.48 3.11
CA GLU A 193 -12.66 -0.22 4.48
C GLU A 193 -13.12 -1.50 5.19
N GLU A 194 -13.97 -2.31 4.55
CA GLU A 194 -14.44 -3.59 5.10
C GLU A 194 -13.29 -4.53 5.46
N ILE A 195 -12.29 -4.66 4.56
CA ILE A 195 -11.10 -5.50 4.81
C ILE A 195 -10.29 -4.91 5.97
N THR A 196 -10.07 -3.60 5.97
CA THR A 196 -9.31 -2.89 7.02
C THR A 196 -9.90 -3.15 8.40
N ASP A 197 -11.21 -2.97 8.57
CA ASP A 197 -11.90 -3.11 9.84
C ASP A 197 -11.90 -4.56 10.33
N LYS A 198 -12.23 -5.51 9.45
CA LYS A 198 -12.21 -6.93 9.79
C LYS A 198 -10.82 -7.42 10.17
N SER A 199 -9.79 -7.04 9.40
CA SER A 199 -8.39 -7.35 9.70
C SER A 199 -7.98 -6.79 11.05
N TRP A 200 -8.37 -5.55 11.37
CA TRP A 200 -8.03 -4.93 12.65
C TRP A 200 -8.73 -5.61 13.84
N LEU A 201 -9.97 -6.05 13.66
CA LEU A 201 -10.69 -6.85 14.67
C LEU A 201 -10.03 -8.20 14.90
N LEU A 202 -9.65 -8.92 13.82
CA LEU A 202 -8.94 -10.20 13.92
C LEU A 202 -7.56 -10.03 14.57
N PHE A 203 -6.84 -8.98 14.20
CA PHE A 203 -5.55 -8.63 14.81
C PHE A 203 -5.70 -8.49 16.32
N LYS A 204 -6.64 -7.65 16.79
CA LYS A 204 -6.89 -7.47 18.24
C LYS A 204 -7.29 -8.74 18.97
N LYS A 205 -8.05 -9.63 18.32
CA LYS A 205 -8.46 -10.90 18.93
C LYS A 205 -7.29 -11.84 19.15
N ASN A 206 -6.29 -11.80 18.28
CA ASN A 206 -5.12 -12.69 18.30
C ASN A 206 -3.93 -12.12 19.09
N SER A 207 -3.95 -10.83 19.44
CA SER A 207 -2.91 -10.16 20.26
C SER A 207 -3.13 -10.29 21.78
N ILE A 208 -4.18 -10.99 22.21
CA ILE A 208 -4.49 -11.34 23.61
C ILE A 208 -4.27 -12.84 23.79
#